data_AF-A0AAJ2GAQ1-F1
#
_entry.id   AF-A0AAJ2GAQ1-F1
#
_cell.length_a   1.000
_cell.length_b   1.000
_cell.length_c   1.000
_cell.angle_alpha   90.00
_cell.angle_beta   90.00
_cell.angle_gamma   90.00
#
_symmetry.space_group_name_H-M   'P 1'
#
loop_
_entity.id
_entity.type
_entity.pdbx_description
1 polymer ?
#
loop_
_entity_poly.entity_id
_entity_poly.type
_entity_poly.pdbx_seq_one_letter_code
_entity_poly.pdbx_strand_id
1 'polypeptide(L)'
;MRKNLSKGLSILTLVLAFLACDKENNLNVADRSPSFLQKKFFVSKSEALALVETLQRNRRTTETNGKEVNDIATFTDRAGTAIFYVINFKDNKGHLLLSADKRMKPVLAFSDTGIFDLETDNPGVQLWKDFIAEHAAGIRGKTEANIDIINEWRQFEVGQGPGFKTADQPVWTPEASCEYFVTHPIPANVTIAHLTHNVAQWGQGKGYNAHCPNGIVVPNCTKSGAFPCSKALVGCGPLAIGEVLKYHHRAVTIEGTNYTAAMFNGMPPKQSDDCAPLDNTVNGNLAHLLRDIGKATGAIYNTVIPALGIPMSGSGCQTWMEPGKTDDFFAARGFTSYDLDFFNPANQATIKSQLLAQRPVIVYGANCSVCLANMHVWVIDGIQDLHAIFQDQNGYCYEYTSCYYQMNWGWDGGPQNNTWFTYDNIVGDGILYNSSNMKAYIVIPN
;
A
#
# COMPACT_ATOMS: atom_id res chain seq x y z
N MET A 1 80.35 -56.40 16.48
CA MET A 1 80.49 -56.69 15.03
C MET A 1 79.84 -55.55 14.25
N ARG A 2 80.62 -54.94 13.35
CA ARG A 2 80.28 -54.27 12.07
C ARG A 2 78.79 -54.06 11.71
N LYS A 3 78.40 -52.80 11.48
CA LYS A 3 78.06 -52.19 10.15
C LYS A 3 76.62 -52.49 9.68
N ASN A 4 75.77 -51.47 9.56
CA ASN A 4 75.46 -50.69 8.33
C ASN A 4 74.14 -51.17 7.69
N LEU A 5 73.22 -50.23 7.40
CA LEU A 5 72.86 -49.75 6.04
C LEU A 5 72.47 -50.90 5.09
N SER A 6 71.43 -50.83 4.27
CA SER A 6 70.59 -49.73 3.81
C SER A 6 69.69 -50.26 2.67
N LYS A 7 68.52 -49.64 2.51
CA LYS A 7 67.93 -49.16 1.24
C LYS A 7 67.55 -50.12 0.10
N GLY A 8 66.38 -49.80 -0.47
CA GLY A 8 65.98 -50.00 -1.87
C GLY A 8 64.64 -50.76 -1.96
N LEU A 9 63.63 -50.40 -2.74
CA LEU A 9 63.47 -49.41 -3.82
C LEU A 9 61.97 -49.39 -4.23
N SER A 10 61.57 -48.32 -4.94
CA SER A 10 60.41 -48.21 -5.87
C SER A 10 59.12 -47.56 -5.32
N ILE A 11 58.92 -46.25 -5.55
CA ILE A 11 58.29 -45.58 -6.72
C ILE A 11 56.74 -45.73 -6.65
N LEU A 12 55.94 -44.66 -6.50
CA LEU A 12 55.50 -43.80 -7.61
C LEU A 12 54.72 -42.55 -7.07
N THR A 13 55.17 -41.34 -7.47
CA THR A 13 54.45 -40.07 -7.80
C THR A 13 53.22 -39.62 -7.00
N LEU A 14 53.08 -38.35 -6.60
CA LEU A 14 52.84 -37.25 -7.54
C LEU A 14 53.24 -35.88 -6.95
N VAL A 15 53.84 -35.08 -7.82
CA VAL A 15 54.39 -33.73 -7.68
C VAL A 15 53.27 -32.69 -7.59
N LEU A 16 53.47 -31.64 -6.80
CA LEU A 16 53.09 -30.27 -7.19
C LEU A 16 54.02 -29.27 -6.50
N ALA A 17 54.87 -28.67 -7.34
CA ALA A 17 55.91 -27.72 -7.00
C ALA A 17 55.41 -26.27 -7.07
N PHE A 18 56.14 -25.40 -6.38
CA PHE A 18 56.00 -23.96 -6.26
C PHE A 18 56.13 -23.17 -7.58
N LEU A 19 55.37 -22.06 -7.63
CA LEU A 19 55.65 -20.74 -8.24
C LEU A 19 55.94 -20.62 -9.75
N ALA A 20 55.03 -19.93 -10.46
CA ALA A 20 55.37 -18.99 -11.53
C ALA A 20 54.29 -17.91 -11.64
N CYS A 21 54.69 -16.64 -11.54
CA CYS A 21 53.91 -15.49 -11.96
C CYS A 21 53.68 -15.55 -13.47
N ASP A 22 52.45 -15.28 -13.92
CA ASP A 22 52.25 -14.54 -15.15
C ASP A 22 51.35 -13.34 -14.87
N LYS A 23 51.79 -12.21 -15.40
CA LYS A 23 51.32 -10.86 -15.10
C LYS A 23 50.62 -10.36 -16.36
N GLU A 24 49.30 -10.49 -16.42
CA GLU A 24 48.50 -9.76 -17.43
C GLU A 24 47.24 -9.15 -16.81
N ASN A 25 47.29 -7.82 -16.69
CA ASN A 25 46.20 -6.85 -16.63
C ASN A 25 44.84 -7.30 -16.07
N ASN A 26 44.76 -7.40 -14.74
CA ASN A 26 43.50 -7.13 -14.07
C ASN A 26 43.25 -5.63 -14.07
N LEU A 27 42.39 -5.18 -14.99
CA LEU A 27 41.66 -3.93 -14.87
C LEU A 27 41.06 -3.90 -13.46
N ASN A 28 41.38 -2.85 -12.70
CA ASN A 28 40.76 -2.57 -11.41
C ASN A 28 39.24 -2.54 -11.58
N VAL A 29 38.57 -3.67 -11.29
CA VAL A 29 37.19 -3.62 -10.84
C VAL A 29 37.28 -3.07 -9.43
N ALA A 30 37.24 -1.74 -9.35
CA ALA A 30 37.14 -1.04 -8.08
C ALA A 30 35.98 -1.66 -7.31
N ASP A 31 36.32 -2.26 -6.18
CA ASP A 31 35.38 -2.70 -5.16
C ASP A 31 34.54 -1.47 -4.78
N ARG A 32 33.36 -1.33 -5.40
CA ARG A 32 32.47 -0.19 -5.19
C ARG A 32 31.88 -0.38 -3.80
N SER A 33 32.55 0.21 -2.81
CA SER A 33 32.08 0.27 -1.42
C SER A 33 30.57 0.54 -1.37
N PRO A 34 29.80 -0.17 -0.53
CA PRO A 34 28.36 0.04 -0.35
C PRO A 34 27.96 1.51 -0.15
N SER A 35 28.84 2.32 0.45
CA SER A 35 28.68 3.77 0.64
C SER A 35 28.62 4.55 -0.68
N PHE A 36 29.41 4.17 -1.69
CA PHE A 36 29.40 4.82 -3.00
C PHE A 36 28.13 4.48 -3.80
N LEU A 37 27.72 3.22 -3.77
CA LEU A 37 26.48 2.77 -4.44
C LEU A 37 25.24 3.44 -3.84
N GLN A 38 25.19 3.57 -2.51
CA GLN A 38 24.09 4.27 -1.84
C GLN A 38 24.03 5.75 -2.22
N LYS A 39 25.18 6.44 -2.32
CA LYS A 39 25.24 7.85 -2.77
C LYS A 39 24.80 8.07 -4.21
N LYS A 40 24.98 7.09 -5.10
CA LYS A 40 24.62 7.21 -6.53
C LYS A 40 23.10 7.35 -6.73
N PHE A 41 22.32 6.59 -5.97
CA PHE A 41 20.86 6.54 -6.15
C PHE A 41 20.09 7.43 -5.18
N PHE A 42 20.77 7.95 -4.16
CA PHE A 42 20.14 8.79 -3.15
C PHE A 42 19.68 10.13 -3.74
N VAL A 43 18.42 10.48 -3.50
CA VAL A 43 17.84 11.79 -3.78
C VAL A 43 17.86 12.59 -2.48
N SER A 44 18.59 13.69 -2.47
CA SER A 44 18.66 14.57 -1.29
C SER A 44 17.38 15.39 -1.11
N LYS A 45 17.12 15.90 0.10
CA LYS A 45 15.98 16.79 0.37
C LYS A 45 15.98 18.04 -0.51
N SER A 46 17.16 18.60 -0.78
CA SER A 46 17.33 19.74 -1.69
C SER A 46 17.09 19.38 -3.16
N GLU A 47 17.50 18.19 -3.59
CA GLU A 47 17.20 17.68 -4.94
C GLU A 47 15.70 17.45 -5.11
N ALA A 48 15.04 16.85 -4.10
CA ALA A 48 13.59 16.67 -4.08
C ALA A 48 12.83 18.00 -4.27
N LEU A 49 13.23 19.07 -3.57
CA LEU A 49 12.64 20.40 -3.74
C LEU A 49 12.89 20.95 -5.16
N ALA A 50 14.13 20.87 -5.65
CA ALA A 50 14.47 21.38 -6.99
C ALA A 50 13.70 20.65 -8.12
N LEU A 51 13.47 19.34 -7.96
CA LEU A 51 12.66 18.56 -8.88
C LEU A 51 11.22 19.06 -8.89
N VAL A 52 10.60 19.24 -7.73
CA VAL A 52 9.22 19.74 -7.62
C VAL A 52 9.05 21.16 -8.19
N GLU A 53 10.02 22.06 -7.98
CA GLU A 53 10.02 23.40 -8.57
C GLU A 53 10.15 23.37 -10.10
N THR A 54 10.95 22.44 -10.63
CA THR A 54 11.14 22.28 -12.08
C THR A 54 9.87 21.74 -12.74
N LEU A 55 9.21 20.77 -12.11
CA LEU A 55 7.92 20.24 -12.54
C LEU A 55 6.85 21.31 -12.70
N GLN A 56 6.75 22.23 -11.74
CA GLN A 56 5.75 23.30 -11.78
C GLN A 56 5.91 24.23 -12.99
N ARG A 57 7.15 24.41 -13.47
CA ARG A 57 7.49 25.23 -14.63
C ARG A 57 7.24 24.53 -15.97
N ASN A 58 7.32 23.19 -16.00
CA ASN A 58 7.18 22.39 -17.24
C ASN A 58 5.74 22.00 -17.60
N ARG A 59 4.74 22.42 -16.81
CA ARG A 59 3.30 22.24 -17.09
C ARG A 59 2.92 22.90 -18.43
N ARG A 60 2.95 22.15 -19.54
CA ARG A 60 2.43 22.56 -20.87
C ARG A 60 0.88 22.63 -20.92
N THR A 61 0.23 23.28 -19.95
CA THR A 61 -1.20 23.65 -20.06
C THR A 61 -1.46 25.02 -19.40
N THR A 62 -2.61 25.62 -19.71
CA THR A 62 -3.07 26.99 -19.40
C THR A 62 -3.30 27.33 -17.92
N GLU A 63 -2.98 26.46 -16.97
CA GLU A 63 -3.11 26.77 -15.54
C GLU A 63 -1.91 27.57 -15.03
N THR A 64 -2.15 28.84 -14.69
CA THR A 64 -1.15 29.85 -14.31
C THR A 64 -0.68 29.79 -12.85
N ASN A 65 -1.28 28.95 -12.00
CA ASN A 65 -0.95 28.92 -10.57
C ASN A 65 -0.16 27.65 -10.21
N GLY A 66 1.16 27.79 -10.06
CA GLY A 66 2.01 26.76 -9.46
C GLY A 66 1.55 26.37 -8.04
N LYS A 67 1.92 25.17 -7.61
CA LYS A 67 1.66 24.68 -6.24
C LYS A 67 2.83 25.11 -5.33
N GLU A 68 2.72 26.21 -4.60
CA GLU A 68 3.82 26.59 -3.69
C GLU A 68 3.99 25.55 -2.56
N VAL A 69 5.23 25.16 -2.26
CA VAL A 69 5.54 24.24 -1.15
C VAL A 69 5.30 24.94 0.18
N ASN A 70 4.53 24.30 1.06
CA ASN A 70 4.32 24.74 2.44
C ASN A 70 5.42 24.18 3.37
N ASP A 71 5.56 22.85 3.36
CA ASP A 71 6.52 22.14 4.19
C ASP A 71 6.99 20.85 3.52
N ILE A 72 8.11 20.34 4.03
CA ILE A 72 8.70 19.08 3.61
C ILE A 72 9.17 18.28 4.82
N ALA A 73 8.52 17.15 5.07
CA ALA A 73 8.90 16.19 6.09
C ALA A 73 9.68 15.02 5.47
N THR A 74 10.49 14.33 6.27
CA THR A 74 11.30 13.19 5.82
C THR A 74 10.91 11.96 6.62
N PHE A 75 10.53 10.89 5.92
CA PHE A 75 10.40 9.57 6.52
C PHE A 75 11.73 8.82 6.38
N THR A 76 12.27 8.32 7.48
CA THR A 76 13.58 7.65 7.53
C THR A 76 13.46 6.22 8.01
N ASP A 77 14.43 5.39 7.65
CA ASP A 77 14.62 4.11 8.30
C ASP A 77 15.17 4.26 9.73
N ARG A 78 15.38 3.12 10.40
CA ARG A 78 15.95 3.06 11.77
C ARG A 78 17.37 3.62 11.87
N ALA A 79 18.11 3.67 10.76
CA ALA A 79 19.46 4.23 10.70
C ALA A 79 19.47 5.74 10.37
N GLY A 80 18.30 6.36 10.21
CA GLY A 80 18.17 7.77 9.84
C GLY A 80 18.35 8.04 8.33
N THR A 81 18.41 7.00 7.49
CA THR A 81 18.49 7.18 6.04
C THR A 81 17.11 7.49 5.49
N ALA A 82 16.97 8.59 4.74
CA ALA A 82 15.69 8.94 4.13
C ALA A 82 15.19 7.85 3.18
N ILE A 83 13.90 7.54 3.29
CA ILE A 83 13.16 6.61 2.43
C ILE A 83 12.34 7.43 1.43
N PHE A 84 11.59 8.41 1.92
CA PHE A 84 10.83 9.35 1.08
C PHE A 84 10.63 10.69 1.77
N TYR A 85 10.23 11.69 0.99
CA TYR A 85 9.87 13.03 1.44
C TYR A 85 8.37 13.25 1.27
N VAL A 86 7.71 13.78 2.30
CA VAL A 86 6.34 14.29 2.21
C VAL A 86 6.42 15.77 1.92
N ILE A 87 5.86 16.21 0.80
CA ILE A 87 5.88 17.60 0.33
C ILE A 87 4.44 18.08 0.31
N ASN A 88 4.07 18.92 1.27
CA ASN A 88 2.73 19.51 1.36
C ASN A 88 2.71 20.86 0.65
N PHE A 89 1.67 21.12 -0.13
CA PHE A 89 1.49 22.39 -0.86
C PHE A 89 0.58 23.34 -0.09
N LYS A 90 0.81 24.65 -0.26
CA LYS A 90 -0.04 25.69 0.33
C LYS A 90 -1.46 25.67 -0.24
N ASP A 91 -2.36 26.37 0.44
CA ASP A 91 -3.73 26.62 0.00
C ASP A 91 -4.54 25.36 -0.28
N ASN A 92 -4.28 24.29 0.49
CA ASN A 92 -4.98 23.00 0.35
C ASN A 92 -4.81 22.37 -1.05
N LYS A 93 -3.70 22.65 -1.75
CA LYS A 93 -3.40 22.12 -3.10
C LYS A 93 -2.78 20.71 -3.08
N GLY A 94 -2.93 20.00 -1.98
CA GLY A 94 -2.54 18.60 -1.85
C GLY A 94 -1.09 18.39 -1.45
N HIS A 95 -0.59 17.20 -1.76
CA HIS A 95 0.72 16.73 -1.32
C HIS A 95 1.32 15.72 -2.31
N LEU A 96 2.63 15.55 -2.19
CA LEU A 96 3.43 14.56 -2.92
C LEU A 96 4.32 13.80 -1.96
N LEU A 97 4.34 12.47 -2.07
CA LEU A 97 5.33 11.62 -1.42
C LEU A 97 6.36 11.16 -2.46
N LEU A 98 7.55 11.76 -2.40
CA LEU A 98 8.64 11.56 -3.35
C LEU A 98 9.71 10.63 -2.78
N SER A 99 10.06 9.57 -3.50
CA SER A 99 11.12 8.64 -3.11
C SER A 99 12.48 9.34 -2.93
N ALA A 100 13.23 8.91 -1.91
CA ALA A 100 14.60 9.33 -1.67
C ALA A 100 15.64 8.41 -2.35
N ASP A 101 15.21 7.45 -3.16
CA ASP A 101 16.09 6.49 -3.84
C ASP A 101 15.62 6.25 -5.30
N LYS A 102 16.50 6.50 -6.28
CA LYS A 102 16.21 6.36 -7.72
C LYS A 102 16.03 4.91 -8.19
N ARG A 103 16.15 3.93 -7.29
CA ARG A 103 15.77 2.52 -7.54
C ARG A 103 14.33 2.20 -7.18
N MET A 104 13.65 3.10 -6.49
CA MET A 104 12.21 3.03 -6.23
C MET A 104 11.48 4.02 -7.14
N LYS A 105 10.18 3.77 -7.32
CA LYS A 105 9.26 4.67 -8.03
C LYS A 105 9.37 6.11 -7.51
N PRO A 106 9.43 7.14 -8.39
CA PRO A 106 9.56 8.53 -7.94
C PRO A 106 8.38 8.98 -7.09
N VAL A 107 7.16 8.81 -7.58
CA VAL A 107 5.94 9.22 -6.88
C VAL A 107 5.36 8.02 -6.17
N LEU A 108 5.45 8.00 -4.84
CA LEU A 108 4.94 6.91 -4.00
C LEU A 108 3.48 7.11 -3.61
N ALA A 109 3.09 8.37 -3.41
CA ALA A 109 1.71 8.75 -3.19
C ALA A 109 1.49 10.23 -3.52
N PHE A 110 0.26 10.63 -3.79
CA PHE A 110 -0.08 12.04 -3.98
C PHE A 110 -1.55 12.33 -3.72
N SER A 111 -1.89 13.59 -3.55
CA SER A 111 -3.26 14.09 -3.63
C SER A 111 -3.28 15.48 -4.25
N ASP A 112 -4.39 15.84 -4.88
CA ASP A 112 -4.63 17.19 -5.37
C ASP A 112 -5.21 18.13 -4.33
N THR A 113 -5.63 17.59 -3.18
CA THR A 113 -6.18 18.37 -2.06
C THR A 113 -5.67 17.87 -0.72
N GLY A 114 -5.78 18.71 0.32
CA GLY A 114 -5.38 18.31 1.66
C GLY A 114 -3.88 18.44 1.92
N ILE A 115 -3.48 17.83 3.04
CA ILE A 115 -2.10 17.63 3.45
C ILE A 115 -1.93 16.17 3.86
N PHE A 116 -0.69 15.68 3.81
CA PHE A 116 -0.34 14.39 4.37
C PHE A 116 0.36 14.57 5.71
N ASP A 117 -0.26 14.03 6.75
CA ASP A 117 0.32 13.94 8.08
C ASP A 117 1.16 12.66 8.20
N LEU A 118 2.49 12.83 8.29
CA LEU A 118 3.41 11.71 8.43
C LEU A 118 3.23 10.96 9.76
N GLU A 119 2.73 11.65 10.79
CA GLU A 119 2.55 11.15 12.16
C GLU A 119 1.13 10.62 12.42
N THR A 120 0.31 10.48 11.37
CA THR A 120 -1.07 9.97 11.46
C THR A 120 -1.16 8.66 12.24
N ASP A 121 -2.19 8.50 13.08
CA ASP A 121 -2.44 7.26 13.81
C ASP A 121 -3.21 6.20 13.00
N ASN A 122 -3.53 6.49 11.74
CA ASN A 122 -4.24 5.57 10.86
C ASN A 122 -3.40 4.30 10.60
N PRO A 123 -3.85 3.12 11.05
CA PRO A 123 -3.06 1.88 10.98
C PRO A 123 -2.81 1.41 9.55
N GLY A 124 -3.72 1.70 8.61
CA GLY A 124 -3.53 1.37 7.20
C GLY A 124 -2.40 2.17 6.55
N VAL A 125 -2.31 3.47 6.87
CA VAL A 125 -1.23 4.33 6.40
C VAL A 125 0.11 3.93 7.04
N GLN A 126 0.10 3.54 8.32
CA GLN A 126 1.31 3.02 9.00
C GLN A 126 1.81 1.73 8.33
N LEU A 127 0.91 0.79 8.02
CA LEU A 127 1.26 -0.43 7.29
C LEU A 127 1.81 -0.14 5.89
N TRP A 128 1.20 0.81 5.16
CA TRP A 128 1.73 1.22 3.86
C TRP A 128 3.16 1.78 3.98
N LYS A 129 3.44 2.63 4.98
CA LYS A 129 4.80 3.14 5.23
C LYS A 129 5.78 2.01 5.53
N ASP A 130 5.36 0.99 6.29
CA ASP A 130 6.17 -0.19 6.57
C ASP A 130 6.50 -0.97 5.29
N PHE A 131 5.51 -1.21 4.40
CA PHE A 131 5.74 -1.87 3.12
C PHE A 131 6.74 -1.09 2.23
N ILE A 132 6.64 0.25 2.22
CA ILE A 132 7.58 1.11 1.49
C ILE A 132 8.98 1.04 2.10
N ALA A 133 9.09 1.03 3.43
CA ALA A 133 10.37 0.91 4.12
C ALA A 133 11.05 -0.45 3.87
N GLU A 134 10.26 -1.52 3.87
CA GLU A 134 10.71 -2.88 3.57
C GLU A 134 11.18 -3.00 2.12
N HIS A 135 10.41 -2.46 1.17
CA HIS A 135 10.82 -2.39 -0.23
C HIS A 135 12.13 -1.61 -0.39
N ALA A 136 12.25 -0.44 0.27
CA ALA A 136 13.48 0.35 0.27
C ALA A 136 14.69 -0.44 0.80
N ALA A 137 14.51 -1.21 1.87
CA ALA A 137 15.56 -2.08 2.41
C ALA A 137 15.97 -3.16 1.40
N GLY A 138 15.01 -3.80 0.74
CA GLY A 138 15.26 -4.83 -0.28
C GLY A 138 16.01 -4.31 -1.51
N ILE A 139 15.66 -3.11 -2.01
CA ILE A 139 16.30 -2.57 -3.23
C ILE A 139 17.64 -1.90 -2.98
N ARG A 140 17.95 -1.48 -1.74
CA ARG A 140 19.20 -0.77 -1.43
C ARG A 140 20.45 -1.62 -1.67
N GLY A 141 20.32 -2.94 -1.66
CA GLY A 141 21.40 -3.87 -2.03
C GLY A 141 21.67 -3.97 -3.53
N LYS A 142 20.79 -3.44 -4.39
CA LYS A 142 20.91 -3.55 -5.86
C LYS A 142 21.85 -2.48 -6.43
N THR A 143 22.65 -2.86 -7.42
CA THR A 143 23.61 -1.98 -8.12
C THR A 143 22.97 -1.16 -9.24
N GLU A 144 21.75 -1.48 -9.62
CA GLU A 144 20.96 -0.87 -10.68
C GLU A 144 19.47 -0.80 -10.31
N ALA A 145 18.75 0.10 -10.99
CA ALA A 145 17.30 0.22 -10.92
C ALA A 145 16.67 -0.57 -12.08
N ASN A 146 15.44 -1.07 -11.90
CA ASN A 146 14.68 -1.62 -13.02
C ASN A 146 14.46 -0.53 -14.10
N ILE A 147 14.50 -0.92 -15.38
CA ILE A 147 14.34 -0.01 -16.51
C ILE A 147 13.03 0.79 -16.47
N ASP A 148 11.94 0.19 -15.97
CA ASP A 148 10.65 0.86 -15.80
C ASP A 148 10.78 2.04 -14.81
N ILE A 149 11.45 1.81 -13.68
CA ILE A 149 11.71 2.84 -12.68
C ILE A 149 12.62 3.95 -13.24
N ILE A 150 13.63 3.59 -14.03
CA ILE A 150 14.49 4.58 -14.71
C ILE A 150 13.65 5.47 -15.63
N ASN A 151 12.74 4.88 -16.40
CA ASN A 151 11.88 5.62 -17.32
C ASN A 151 10.86 6.49 -16.57
N GLU A 152 10.32 6.03 -15.44
CA GLU A 152 9.49 6.85 -14.56
C GLU A 152 10.25 8.07 -14.01
N TRP A 153 11.50 7.90 -13.57
CA TRP A 153 12.34 9.03 -13.13
C TRP A 153 12.62 10.01 -14.25
N ARG A 154 12.92 9.52 -15.47
CA ARG A 154 13.10 10.39 -16.65
C ARG A 154 11.85 11.21 -16.94
N GLN A 155 10.69 10.57 -16.92
CA GLN A 155 9.40 11.23 -17.09
C GLN A 155 9.17 12.30 -16.01
N PHE A 156 9.37 11.93 -14.75
CA PHE A 156 9.28 12.84 -13.62
C PHE A 156 10.25 14.03 -13.73
N GLU A 157 11.50 13.82 -14.11
CA GLU A 157 12.51 14.89 -14.24
C GLU A 157 12.20 15.85 -15.40
N VAL A 158 11.65 15.35 -16.51
CA VAL A 158 11.23 16.16 -17.67
C VAL A 158 9.91 16.90 -17.42
N GLY A 159 9.13 16.47 -16.42
CA GLY A 159 7.81 17.03 -16.11
C GLY A 159 6.69 16.59 -17.03
N GLN A 160 6.83 15.37 -17.56
CA GLN A 160 5.77 14.65 -18.26
C GLN A 160 5.46 13.40 -17.44
N GLY A 161 4.22 13.15 -17.04
CA GLY A 161 3.97 11.92 -16.27
C GLY A 161 2.71 11.87 -15.42
N PRO A 162 2.38 10.64 -14.96
CA PRO A 162 1.18 10.32 -14.18
C PRO A 162 1.02 11.10 -12.86
N GLY A 163 2.13 11.58 -12.29
CA GLY A 163 2.13 12.15 -10.94
C GLY A 163 1.52 13.54 -10.78
N PHE A 164 1.27 14.32 -11.85
CA PHE A 164 0.80 15.72 -11.67
C PHE A 164 -0.15 16.29 -12.71
N LYS A 165 -0.46 15.54 -13.77
CA LYS A 165 -1.61 15.75 -14.65
C LYS A 165 -2.01 14.40 -15.21
N THR A 166 -3.21 13.95 -14.86
CA THR A 166 -4.00 13.13 -15.78
C THR A 166 -4.29 14.04 -16.98
N ALA A 167 -3.35 14.16 -17.92
CA ALA A 167 -3.80 14.41 -19.27
C ALA A 167 -4.69 13.20 -19.58
N ASP A 168 -5.88 13.42 -20.12
CA ASP A 168 -6.76 12.34 -20.61
C ASP A 168 -6.11 11.51 -21.74
N GLN A 169 -4.84 11.78 -22.03
CA GLN A 169 -4.02 11.22 -23.08
C GLN A 169 -2.72 10.64 -22.49
N PRO A 170 -2.24 9.50 -23.02
CA PRO A 170 -0.98 8.89 -22.61
C PRO A 170 0.22 9.82 -22.84
N VAL A 171 1.28 9.64 -22.04
CA VAL A 171 2.52 10.40 -22.21
C VAL A 171 3.32 9.82 -23.38
N TRP A 172 3.49 10.63 -24.43
CA TRP A 172 4.29 10.31 -25.60
C TRP A 172 5.74 10.76 -25.40
N THR A 173 6.71 9.85 -25.53
CA THR A 173 8.10 10.28 -25.73
C THR A 173 8.29 10.67 -27.20
N PRO A 174 8.86 11.85 -27.50
CA PRO A 174 8.99 12.34 -28.87
C PRO A 174 10.25 11.77 -29.54
N GLU A 175 10.31 10.45 -29.74
CA GLU A 175 11.35 9.82 -30.56
C GLU A 175 10.77 9.02 -31.75
N ALA A 176 11.46 9.10 -32.88
CA ALA A 176 11.14 8.35 -34.10
C ALA A 176 11.11 6.82 -33.91
N SER A 177 11.71 6.29 -32.83
CA SER A 177 11.70 4.87 -32.45
C SER A 177 10.33 4.35 -32.01
N CYS A 178 9.38 5.23 -31.68
CA CYS A 178 8.04 4.84 -31.23
C CYS A 178 6.96 4.94 -32.32
N GLU A 179 7.34 4.97 -33.62
CA GLU A 179 6.42 5.06 -34.76
C GLU A 179 5.33 3.96 -34.75
N TYR A 180 5.63 2.77 -34.21
CA TYR A 180 4.64 1.70 -34.03
C TYR A 180 3.39 2.18 -33.28
N PHE A 181 3.57 2.91 -32.17
CA PHE A 181 2.46 3.41 -31.35
C PHE A 181 1.68 4.53 -32.03
N VAL A 182 2.26 5.25 -32.99
CA VAL A 182 1.55 6.28 -33.78
C VAL A 182 0.36 5.67 -34.53
N THR A 183 0.50 4.43 -35.00
CA THR A 183 -0.57 3.69 -35.70
C THR A 183 -1.32 2.71 -34.80
N HIS A 184 -0.83 2.49 -33.57
CA HIS A 184 -1.41 1.60 -32.55
C HIS A 184 -1.49 2.33 -31.21
N PRO A 185 -2.41 3.30 -31.06
CA PRO A 185 -2.50 4.09 -29.84
C PRO A 185 -2.83 3.20 -28.63
N ILE A 186 -2.14 3.46 -27.51
CA ILE A 186 -2.41 2.78 -26.24
C ILE A 186 -3.72 3.33 -25.61
N PRO A 187 -4.34 2.59 -24.67
CA PRO A 187 -5.55 3.05 -23.99
C PRO A 187 -5.37 4.41 -23.31
N ALA A 188 -6.48 5.15 -23.18
CA ALA A 188 -6.51 6.37 -22.39
C ALA A 188 -6.36 6.06 -20.89
N ASN A 189 -5.83 7.03 -20.14
CA ASN A 189 -5.79 6.95 -18.69
C ASN A 189 -7.23 6.86 -18.14
N VAL A 190 -7.43 6.02 -17.11
CA VAL A 190 -8.74 5.86 -16.46
C VAL A 190 -8.61 6.20 -14.98
N THR A 191 -9.53 7.02 -14.47
CA THR A 191 -9.64 7.32 -13.04
C THR A 191 -11.02 6.94 -12.55
N ILE A 192 -11.07 6.09 -11.53
CA ILE A 192 -12.26 5.78 -10.74
C ILE A 192 -11.92 6.12 -9.31
N ALA A 193 -12.64 7.06 -8.70
CA ALA A 193 -12.37 7.54 -7.36
C ALA A 193 -13.55 7.29 -6.43
N HIS A 194 -13.27 7.02 -5.16
CA HIS A 194 -14.23 7.03 -4.06
C HIS A 194 -15.50 6.19 -4.26
N LEU A 195 -15.35 4.90 -4.64
CA LEU A 195 -16.47 3.97 -4.74
C LEU A 195 -17.22 3.86 -3.40
N THR A 196 -16.53 3.48 -2.31
CA THR A 196 -17.17 3.37 -0.99
C THR A 196 -17.08 4.66 -0.19
N HIS A 197 -16.01 5.46 -0.29
CA HIS A 197 -15.86 6.66 0.53
C HIS A 197 -16.95 7.71 0.29
N ASN A 198 -17.47 7.84 -0.95
CA ASN A 198 -18.57 8.77 -1.25
C ASN A 198 -19.87 8.42 -0.53
N VAL A 199 -20.08 7.14 -0.19
CA VAL A 199 -21.28 6.67 0.48
C VAL A 199 -21.04 6.32 1.95
N ALA A 200 -19.81 6.04 2.37
CA ALA A 200 -19.47 5.56 3.70
C ALA A 200 -18.12 6.15 4.18
N GLN A 201 -18.19 7.30 4.86
CA GLN A 201 -17.06 7.93 5.55
C GLN A 201 -17.03 7.44 7.00
N TRP A 202 -17.05 6.13 7.18
CA TRP A 202 -17.30 5.51 8.47
C TRP A 202 -16.03 5.36 9.30
N GLY A 203 -16.23 5.22 10.61
CA GLY A 203 -15.19 4.92 11.59
C GLY A 203 -15.63 3.81 12.51
N GLN A 204 -14.81 3.52 13.52
CA GLN A 204 -15.00 2.35 14.38
C GLN A 204 -15.54 2.70 15.77
N GLY A 205 -15.59 3.98 16.11
CA GLY A 205 -15.87 4.47 17.44
C GLY A 205 -17.32 4.88 17.66
N LYS A 206 -17.48 6.05 18.28
CA LYS A 206 -18.74 6.62 18.74
C LYS A 206 -19.86 6.50 17.70
N GLY A 207 -21.03 6.02 18.14
CA GLY A 207 -22.20 5.80 17.30
C GLY A 207 -22.14 4.55 16.42
N TYR A 208 -20.99 4.26 15.80
CA TYR A 208 -20.81 3.03 15.03
C TYR A 208 -20.80 1.80 15.93
N ASN A 209 -20.18 1.93 17.11
CA ASN A 209 -19.98 0.83 18.06
C ASN A 209 -21.06 0.68 19.13
N ALA A 210 -22.23 1.31 18.97
CA ALA A 210 -23.26 1.37 20.01
C ALA A 210 -23.72 -0.02 20.51
N HIS A 211 -23.77 -1.00 19.60
CA HIS A 211 -24.17 -2.39 19.89
C HIS A 211 -22.98 -3.35 20.11
N CYS A 212 -21.75 -2.85 20.07
CA CYS A 212 -20.57 -3.62 20.47
C CYS A 212 -20.56 -3.91 21.98
N PRO A 213 -19.79 -4.92 22.44
CA PRO A 213 -19.75 -5.29 23.86
C PRO A 213 -19.35 -4.09 24.75
N ASN A 214 -19.99 -4.00 25.92
CA ASN A 214 -19.72 -2.96 26.92
C ASN A 214 -18.71 -3.44 27.97
N GLY A 215 -18.26 -2.52 28.84
CA GLY A 215 -17.47 -2.86 30.02
C GLY A 215 -16.03 -3.31 29.70
N ILE A 216 -15.58 -3.07 28.48
CA ILE A 216 -14.22 -3.38 28.05
C ILE A 216 -13.28 -2.28 28.54
N VAL A 217 -12.36 -2.64 29.44
CA VAL A 217 -11.25 -1.77 29.88
C VAL A 217 -10.00 -2.16 29.10
N VAL A 218 -9.38 -1.17 28.47
CA VAL A 218 -8.20 -1.29 27.63
C VAL A 218 -7.14 -0.26 28.06
N PRO A 219 -6.41 -0.53 29.16
CA PRO A 219 -5.50 0.44 29.79
C PRO A 219 -4.41 0.98 28.85
N ASN A 220 -4.04 0.20 27.83
CA ASN A 220 -2.98 0.52 26.87
C ASN A 220 -3.49 1.29 25.63
N CYS A 221 -4.79 1.59 25.55
CA CYS A 221 -5.44 2.06 24.31
C CYS A 221 -5.95 3.49 24.36
N THR A 222 -6.35 3.95 25.54
CA THR A 222 -6.67 5.36 25.74
C THR A 222 -5.99 5.82 27.01
N LYS A 223 -5.66 7.11 27.10
CA LYS A 223 -5.10 7.71 28.33
C LYS A 223 -6.00 7.48 29.55
N SER A 224 -7.29 7.20 29.34
CA SER A 224 -8.30 6.91 30.36
C SER A 224 -8.57 5.41 30.59
N GLY A 225 -8.04 4.51 29.76
CA GLY A 225 -8.32 3.08 29.79
C GLY A 225 -9.70 2.65 29.28
N ALA A 226 -10.56 3.58 28.85
CA ALA A 226 -11.88 3.30 28.27
C ALA A 226 -12.01 3.86 26.85
N PHE A 227 -12.70 3.13 25.96
CA PHE A 227 -13.11 3.66 24.66
C PHE A 227 -14.23 4.70 24.78
N PRO A 228 -14.41 5.59 23.79
CA PRO A 228 -15.60 6.42 23.68
C PRO A 228 -16.88 5.58 23.86
N CYS A 229 -17.82 6.10 24.66
CA CYS A 229 -19.07 5.41 25.03
C CYS A 229 -18.91 4.09 25.81
N SER A 230 -17.70 3.76 26.30
CA SER A 230 -17.41 2.53 27.05
C SER A 230 -17.78 1.24 26.30
N LYS A 231 -17.77 1.30 24.96
CA LYS A 231 -18.03 0.18 24.06
C LYS A 231 -16.75 -0.18 23.31
N ALA A 232 -16.55 -1.48 23.04
CA ALA A 232 -15.49 -1.93 22.16
C ALA A 232 -15.57 -1.22 20.80
N LEU A 233 -14.45 -1.00 20.10
CA LEU A 233 -14.50 -0.55 18.71
C LEU A 233 -15.16 -1.60 17.80
N VAL A 234 -15.80 -1.17 16.71
CA VAL A 234 -16.41 -2.07 15.72
C VAL A 234 -15.41 -3.09 15.19
N GLY A 235 -14.19 -2.63 14.86
CA GLY A 235 -13.18 -3.40 14.15
C GLY A 235 -13.12 -3.04 12.68
N CYS A 236 -11.89 -2.98 12.15
CA CYS A 236 -11.62 -2.65 10.76
C CYS A 236 -12.25 -3.64 9.77
N GLY A 237 -12.25 -4.94 10.08
CA GLY A 237 -12.89 -5.98 9.27
C GLY A 237 -14.40 -5.81 9.10
N PRO A 238 -15.18 -5.81 10.20
CA PRO A 238 -16.62 -5.57 10.11
C PRO A 238 -16.99 -4.23 9.48
N LEU A 239 -16.18 -3.20 9.71
CA LEU A 239 -16.37 -1.89 9.08
C LEU A 239 -16.22 -1.95 7.55
N ALA A 240 -15.11 -2.51 7.04
CA ALA A 240 -14.85 -2.62 5.60
C ALA A 240 -15.91 -3.46 4.88
N ILE A 241 -16.37 -4.56 5.50
CA ILE A 241 -17.49 -5.36 4.96
C ILE A 241 -18.77 -4.51 4.89
N GLY A 242 -19.06 -3.72 5.93
CA GLY A 242 -20.21 -2.83 5.97
C GLY A 242 -20.17 -1.76 4.88
N GLU A 243 -19.00 -1.17 4.63
CA GLU A 243 -18.79 -0.16 3.58
C GLU A 243 -19.08 -0.73 2.19
N VAL A 244 -18.62 -1.95 1.91
CA VAL A 244 -18.87 -2.65 0.63
C VAL A 244 -20.33 -3.08 0.48
N LEU A 245 -20.96 -3.60 1.55
CA LEU A 245 -22.40 -3.91 1.53
C LEU A 245 -23.24 -2.66 1.28
N LYS A 246 -22.88 -1.54 1.92
CA LYS A 246 -23.53 -0.26 1.68
C LYS A 246 -23.40 0.14 0.23
N TYR A 247 -22.20 0.12 -0.35
CA TYR A 247 -21.97 0.48 -1.75
C TYR A 247 -22.73 -0.38 -2.76
N HIS A 248 -22.95 -1.66 -2.47
CA HIS A 248 -23.75 -2.51 -3.35
C HIS A 248 -25.26 -2.35 -3.15
N HIS A 249 -25.70 -1.82 -2.01
CA HIS A 249 -27.11 -1.63 -1.64
C HIS A 249 -27.97 -2.90 -1.82
N ARG A 250 -27.35 -4.08 -1.77
CA ARG A 250 -28.02 -5.38 -1.99
C ARG A 250 -28.55 -5.90 -0.66
N ALA A 251 -29.82 -6.31 -0.67
CA ALA A 251 -30.44 -6.85 0.54
C ALA A 251 -29.74 -8.14 1.00
N VAL A 252 -29.44 -8.24 2.30
CA VAL A 252 -28.77 -9.39 2.91
C VAL A 252 -29.34 -9.69 4.29
N THR A 253 -29.36 -10.96 4.66
CA THR A 253 -29.67 -11.37 6.04
C THR A 253 -28.39 -11.63 6.82
N ILE A 254 -28.26 -11.02 7.99
CA ILE A 254 -27.08 -11.15 8.86
C ILE A 254 -27.61 -11.36 10.29
N GLU A 255 -27.21 -12.45 10.94
CA GLU A 255 -27.62 -12.77 12.32
C GLU A 255 -29.16 -12.76 12.57
N GLY A 256 -29.94 -13.07 11.54
CA GLY A 256 -31.41 -13.07 11.59
C GLY A 256 -32.07 -11.74 11.23
N THR A 257 -31.29 -10.65 11.12
CA THR A 257 -31.76 -9.33 10.68
C THR A 257 -31.73 -9.25 9.16
N ASN A 258 -32.84 -8.87 8.53
CA ASN A 258 -32.91 -8.62 7.09
C ASN A 258 -32.59 -7.15 6.78
N TYR A 259 -31.36 -6.88 6.35
CA TYR A 259 -30.93 -5.56 5.91
C TYR A 259 -31.37 -5.33 4.46
N THR A 260 -32.37 -4.49 4.27
CA THR A 260 -32.93 -4.19 2.94
C THR A 260 -32.11 -3.15 2.18
N ALA A 261 -32.29 -3.08 0.86
CA ALA A 261 -31.70 -2.01 0.03
C ALA A 261 -32.08 -0.60 0.54
N ALA A 262 -33.33 -0.43 1.01
CA ALA A 262 -33.79 0.83 1.59
C ALA A 262 -33.05 1.18 2.89
N MET A 263 -32.71 0.19 3.71
CA MET A 263 -31.89 0.41 4.91
C MET A 263 -30.47 0.85 4.53
N PHE A 264 -29.81 0.19 3.57
CA PHE A 264 -28.49 0.60 3.08
C PHE A 264 -28.49 2.02 2.49
N ASN A 265 -29.49 2.34 1.67
CA ASN A 265 -29.71 3.69 1.14
C ASN A 265 -29.92 4.74 2.23
N GLY A 266 -30.63 4.37 3.29
CA GLY A 266 -30.95 5.27 4.40
C GLY A 266 -29.79 5.53 5.36
N MET A 267 -28.86 4.58 5.51
CA MET A 267 -27.70 4.74 6.40
C MET A 267 -26.90 5.98 6.03
N PRO A 268 -26.51 6.82 7.01
CA PRO A 268 -25.85 8.08 6.70
C PRO A 268 -24.41 7.86 6.19
N PRO A 269 -23.86 8.76 5.37
CA PRO A 269 -22.44 8.72 4.99
C PRO A 269 -21.50 8.85 6.19
N LYS A 270 -21.91 9.55 7.25
CA LYS A 270 -21.18 9.66 8.51
C LYS A 270 -22.15 9.48 9.67
N GLN A 271 -21.73 8.75 10.70
CA GLN A 271 -22.56 8.51 11.87
C GLN A 271 -22.72 9.76 12.74
N SER A 272 -23.84 9.83 13.45
CA SER A 272 -24.06 10.85 14.49
C SER A 272 -23.13 10.67 15.68
N ASP A 273 -22.84 11.77 16.39
CA ASP A 273 -22.10 11.76 17.66
C ASP A 273 -22.94 11.22 18.85
N ASP A 274 -23.94 10.37 18.61
CA ASP A 274 -24.71 9.74 19.67
C ASP A 274 -24.05 8.41 20.09
N CYS A 275 -23.92 8.17 21.40
CA CYS A 275 -23.41 6.90 21.91
C CYS A 275 -24.43 5.76 21.82
N ALA A 276 -25.72 6.09 21.73
CA ALA A 276 -26.81 5.12 21.72
C ALA A 276 -27.90 5.57 20.73
N PRO A 277 -27.59 5.62 19.41
CA PRO A 277 -28.60 5.94 18.41
C PRO A 277 -29.79 4.99 18.54
N LEU A 278 -31.00 5.55 18.44
CA LEU A 278 -32.24 4.79 18.61
C LEU A 278 -32.35 3.65 17.58
N ASP A 279 -32.81 2.49 18.04
CA ASP A 279 -33.14 1.36 17.19
C ASP A 279 -34.18 1.75 16.12
N ASN A 280 -34.13 1.08 14.97
CA ASN A 280 -34.99 1.33 13.81
C ASN A 280 -34.86 2.72 13.17
N THR A 281 -33.84 3.51 13.55
CA THR A 281 -33.43 4.71 12.82
C THR A 281 -32.30 4.40 11.84
N VAL A 282 -32.00 5.31 10.90
CA VAL A 282 -30.87 5.13 9.98
C VAL A 282 -29.52 4.99 10.69
N ASN A 283 -29.35 5.68 11.83
CA ASN A 283 -28.16 5.62 12.67
C ASN A 283 -28.10 4.32 13.47
N GLY A 284 -29.23 3.89 14.04
CA GLY A 284 -29.34 2.61 14.75
C GLY A 284 -29.13 1.43 13.83
N ASN A 285 -29.72 1.44 12.64
CA ASN A 285 -29.55 0.39 11.61
C ASN A 285 -28.07 0.23 11.21
N LEU A 286 -27.34 1.35 11.08
CA LEU A 286 -25.89 1.31 10.83
C LEU A 286 -25.14 0.63 11.98
N ALA A 287 -25.42 1.03 13.22
CA ALA A 287 -24.75 0.45 14.39
C ALA A 287 -25.07 -1.05 14.57
N HIS A 288 -26.32 -1.46 14.30
CA HIS A 288 -26.72 -2.88 14.27
C HIS A 288 -26.02 -3.65 13.16
N LEU A 289 -25.98 -3.10 11.94
CA LEU A 289 -25.31 -3.73 10.80
C LEU A 289 -23.87 -4.09 11.15
N LEU A 290 -23.10 -3.12 11.65
CA LEU A 290 -21.69 -3.30 11.97
C LEU A 290 -21.48 -4.33 13.10
N ARG A 291 -22.39 -4.37 14.08
CA ARG A 291 -22.37 -5.39 15.13
C ARG A 291 -22.70 -6.78 14.61
N ASP A 292 -23.74 -6.91 13.79
CA ASP A 292 -24.19 -8.18 13.23
C ASP A 292 -23.13 -8.76 12.29
N ILE A 293 -22.46 -7.92 11.49
CA ILE A 293 -21.29 -8.34 10.70
C ILE A 293 -20.21 -8.88 11.63
N GLY A 294 -19.84 -8.13 12.67
CA GLY A 294 -18.82 -8.58 13.62
C GLY A 294 -19.17 -9.93 14.28
N LYS A 295 -20.44 -10.16 14.61
CA LYS A 295 -20.88 -11.45 15.14
C LYS A 295 -20.80 -12.56 14.08
N ALA A 296 -21.27 -12.29 12.87
CA ALA A 296 -21.27 -13.24 11.76
C ALA A 296 -19.87 -13.66 11.30
N THR A 297 -18.88 -12.77 11.43
CA THR A 297 -17.48 -13.04 11.07
C THR A 297 -16.63 -13.55 12.25
N GLY A 298 -17.24 -13.73 13.42
CA GLY A 298 -16.52 -14.20 14.61
C GLY A 298 -15.54 -13.17 15.16
N ALA A 299 -15.81 -11.88 14.98
CA ALA A 299 -14.98 -10.80 15.48
C ALA A 299 -14.80 -10.88 17.00
N ILE A 300 -13.55 -10.88 17.44
CA ILE A 300 -13.15 -11.00 18.84
C ILE A 300 -12.77 -9.62 19.35
N TYR A 301 -13.44 -9.19 20.42
CA TYR A 301 -13.26 -7.88 21.03
C TYR A 301 -12.40 -8.01 22.29
N ASN A 302 -11.29 -7.25 22.34
CA ASN A 302 -10.38 -7.17 23.50
C ASN A 302 -9.82 -8.53 24.00
N THR A 303 -9.08 -9.24 23.16
CA THR A 303 -8.45 -10.50 23.56
C THR A 303 -7.02 -10.32 24.06
N VAL A 304 -6.79 -10.74 25.31
CA VAL A 304 -5.59 -11.51 25.69
C VAL A 304 -5.88 -12.97 25.32
N ILE A 305 -4.98 -13.66 24.60
CA ILE A 305 -5.14 -15.12 24.35
C ILE A 305 -5.08 -15.83 25.70
N PRO A 306 -6.14 -16.50 26.20
CA PRO A 306 -6.14 -17.09 27.54
C PRO A 306 -5.07 -18.17 27.72
N ALA A 307 -4.69 -18.87 26.65
CA ALA A 307 -3.68 -19.92 26.67
C ALA A 307 -2.23 -19.41 26.67
N LEU A 308 -1.98 -18.16 26.26
CA LEU A 308 -0.62 -17.61 26.08
C LEU A 308 -0.36 -16.34 26.89
N GLY A 309 -1.38 -15.69 27.45
CA GLY A 309 -1.23 -14.42 28.17
C GLY A 309 -0.79 -13.24 27.29
N ILE A 310 -0.82 -13.41 25.97
CA ILE A 310 -0.38 -12.40 24.99
C ILE A 310 -1.61 -11.62 24.50
N PRO A 311 -1.63 -10.29 24.58
CA PRO A 311 -2.62 -9.45 23.90
C PRO A 311 -2.61 -9.75 22.39
N MET A 312 -3.74 -10.14 21.81
CA MET A 312 -3.89 -10.36 20.36
C MET A 312 -3.76 -9.08 19.55
N SER A 313 -3.52 -7.94 20.20
CA SER A 313 -2.89 -6.81 19.54
C SER A 313 -1.80 -6.26 20.43
N GLY A 314 -0.67 -5.81 19.88
CA GLY A 314 0.48 -5.27 20.64
C GLY A 314 0.12 -4.10 21.55
N SER A 315 -1.10 -3.57 21.42
CA SER A 315 -1.73 -2.59 22.30
C SER A 315 -3.03 -3.07 23.00
N GLY A 316 -3.65 -4.18 22.61
CA GLY A 316 -4.92 -4.68 23.18
C GLY A 316 -6.19 -3.95 22.70
N CYS A 317 -6.07 -3.04 21.71
CA CYS A 317 -7.14 -2.10 21.34
C CYS A 317 -8.00 -2.52 20.17
N GLN A 318 -7.57 -3.54 19.44
CA GLN A 318 -8.13 -3.90 18.15
C GLN A 318 -9.17 -5.01 18.29
N THR A 319 -10.19 -4.96 17.44
CA THR A 319 -11.09 -6.09 17.21
C THR A 319 -10.45 -6.98 16.15
N TRP A 320 -10.25 -8.25 16.49
CA TRP A 320 -9.66 -9.21 15.58
C TRP A 320 -10.73 -9.97 14.81
N MET A 321 -10.53 -10.16 13.51
CA MET A 321 -11.37 -10.98 12.65
C MET A 321 -10.43 -11.84 11.80
N GLU A 322 -10.71 -13.14 11.71
CA GLU A 322 -9.95 -14.03 10.84
C GLU A 322 -10.11 -13.57 9.38
N PRO A 323 -9.01 -13.34 8.64
CA PRO A 323 -9.11 -12.75 7.30
C PRO A 323 -9.99 -13.57 6.34
N GLY A 324 -9.88 -14.91 6.35
CA GLY A 324 -10.69 -15.83 5.54
C GLY A 324 -12.18 -15.88 5.90
N LYS A 325 -12.65 -15.12 6.90
CA LYS A 325 -14.09 -14.96 7.16
C LYS A 325 -14.74 -13.91 6.27
N THR A 326 -13.96 -13.12 5.53
CA THR A 326 -14.48 -12.07 4.66
C THR A 326 -15.21 -12.65 3.46
N ASP A 327 -14.55 -13.52 2.70
CA ASP A 327 -15.11 -14.18 1.52
C ASP A 327 -16.19 -15.22 1.89
N ASP A 328 -15.99 -16.00 2.96
CA ASP A 328 -17.03 -16.85 3.56
C ASP A 328 -18.32 -16.07 3.83
N PHE A 329 -18.19 -14.87 4.43
CA PHE A 329 -19.32 -14.03 4.79
C PHE A 329 -20.13 -13.60 3.56
N PHE A 330 -19.46 -13.18 2.49
CA PHE A 330 -20.11 -12.75 1.24
C PHE A 330 -20.68 -13.93 0.46
N ALA A 331 -19.93 -15.04 0.36
CA ALA A 331 -20.36 -16.25 -0.33
C ALA A 331 -21.64 -16.84 0.28
N ALA A 332 -21.71 -16.92 1.63
CA ALA A 332 -22.91 -17.35 2.35
C ALA A 332 -24.14 -16.46 2.12
N ARG A 333 -23.94 -15.26 1.56
CA ARG A 333 -24.99 -14.26 1.26
C ARG A 333 -25.20 -14.09 -0.24
N GLY A 334 -24.76 -15.06 -1.03
CA GLY A 334 -25.06 -15.16 -2.45
C GLY A 334 -24.26 -14.19 -3.32
N PHE A 335 -23.13 -13.67 -2.84
CA PHE A 335 -22.13 -13.01 -3.68
C PHE A 335 -21.16 -14.06 -4.22
N THR A 336 -20.53 -13.78 -5.34
CA THR A 336 -19.30 -14.49 -5.71
C THR A 336 -18.13 -13.81 -4.99
N SER A 337 -17.41 -14.54 -4.15
CA SER A 337 -16.30 -13.99 -3.37
C SER A 337 -15.16 -14.99 -3.18
N TYR A 338 -13.92 -14.48 -3.21
CA TYR A 338 -12.67 -15.24 -3.06
C TYR A 338 -11.51 -14.29 -2.73
N ASP A 339 -10.44 -14.82 -2.12
CA ASP A 339 -9.23 -14.06 -1.81
C ASP A 339 -8.11 -14.25 -2.86
N LEU A 340 -7.20 -13.28 -2.92
CA LEU A 340 -6.02 -13.28 -3.78
C LEU A 340 -4.80 -12.76 -2.98
N ASP A 341 -3.63 -13.34 -3.22
CA ASP A 341 -2.35 -12.76 -2.76
C ASP A 341 -2.14 -11.41 -3.46
N PHE A 342 -2.10 -10.32 -2.69
CA PHE A 342 -2.19 -8.97 -3.24
C PHE A 342 -1.01 -8.61 -4.16
N PHE A 343 0.20 -8.99 -3.75
CA PHE A 343 1.44 -8.62 -4.46
C PHE A 343 1.82 -9.59 -5.59
N ASN A 344 1.00 -10.62 -5.85
CA ASN A 344 1.22 -11.46 -7.02
C ASN A 344 0.86 -10.66 -8.29
N PRO A 345 1.76 -10.55 -9.30
CA PRO A 345 1.50 -9.74 -10.49
C PRO A 345 0.23 -10.11 -11.27
N ALA A 346 -0.10 -11.40 -11.38
CA ALA A 346 -1.33 -11.83 -12.06
C ALA A 346 -2.59 -11.46 -11.25
N ASN A 347 -2.49 -11.47 -9.92
CA ASN A 347 -3.58 -11.05 -9.05
C ASN A 347 -3.78 -9.53 -9.08
N GLN A 348 -2.71 -8.73 -9.19
CA GLN A 348 -2.82 -7.27 -9.34
C GLN A 348 -3.62 -6.88 -10.59
N ALA A 349 -3.44 -7.59 -11.72
CA ALA A 349 -4.26 -7.41 -12.91
C ALA A 349 -5.75 -7.73 -12.65
N THR A 350 -6.03 -8.77 -11.86
CA THR A 350 -7.40 -9.12 -11.46
C THR A 350 -8.00 -8.04 -10.56
N ILE A 351 -7.30 -7.58 -9.54
CA ILE A 351 -7.73 -6.49 -8.62
C ILE A 351 -8.04 -5.21 -9.42
N LYS A 352 -7.14 -4.82 -10.31
CA LYS A 352 -7.33 -3.72 -11.25
C LYS A 352 -8.64 -3.88 -12.04
N SER A 353 -8.88 -5.06 -12.62
CA SER A 353 -10.10 -5.31 -13.40
C SER A 353 -11.39 -5.17 -12.58
N GLN A 354 -11.37 -5.50 -11.29
CA GLN A 354 -12.52 -5.32 -10.41
C GLN A 354 -12.82 -3.85 -10.17
N LEU A 355 -11.80 -3.05 -9.87
CA LEU A 355 -11.93 -1.60 -9.65
C LEU A 355 -12.39 -0.89 -10.92
N LEU A 356 -11.84 -1.25 -12.08
CA LEU A 356 -12.28 -0.73 -13.39
C LEU A 356 -13.74 -1.08 -13.69
N ALA A 357 -14.23 -2.20 -13.18
CA ALA A 357 -15.63 -2.59 -13.26
C ALA A 357 -16.48 -2.04 -12.09
N GLN A 358 -16.00 -1.00 -11.40
CA GLN A 358 -16.65 -0.33 -10.28
C GLN A 358 -17.01 -1.26 -9.12
N ARG A 359 -16.16 -2.27 -8.85
CA ARG A 359 -16.29 -3.18 -7.71
C ARG A 359 -15.18 -2.91 -6.70
N PRO A 360 -15.48 -2.34 -5.53
CA PRO A 360 -14.48 -2.09 -4.50
C PRO A 360 -13.89 -3.40 -3.99
N VAL A 361 -12.63 -3.35 -3.55
CA VAL A 361 -11.88 -4.54 -3.13
C VAL A 361 -11.53 -4.39 -1.65
N ILE A 362 -11.96 -5.34 -0.82
CA ILE A 362 -11.55 -5.36 0.59
C ILE A 362 -10.13 -5.89 0.65
N VAL A 363 -9.29 -5.28 1.48
CA VAL A 363 -7.90 -5.66 1.65
C VAL A 363 -7.61 -5.91 3.11
N TYR A 364 -6.94 -7.02 3.39
CA TYR A 364 -6.26 -7.27 4.65
C TYR A 364 -4.76 -7.05 4.46
N GLY A 365 -4.09 -6.44 5.42
CA GLY A 365 -2.64 -6.34 5.45
C GLY A 365 -2.07 -6.46 6.86
N ALA A 366 -0.89 -7.04 6.99
CA ALA A 366 -0.13 -7.08 8.24
C ALA A 366 1.39 -7.00 7.99
N ASN A 367 2.13 -6.45 8.94
CA ASN A 367 3.60 -6.32 8.87
C ASN A 367 4.34 -7.47 9.58
N CYS A 368 3.68 -8.59 9.86
CA CYS A 368 4.28 -9.79 10.47
C CYS A 368 3.33 -10.99 10.34
N SER A 369 3.88 -12.18 10.09
CA SER A 369 3.07 -13.40 9.91
C SER A 369 2.52 -14.00 11.21
N VAL A 370 3.01 -13.54 12.38
CA VAL A 370 2.66 -14.10 13.69
C VAL A 370 2.21 -13.06 14.73
N CYS A 371 2.25 -11.76 14.41
CA CYS A 371 1.89 -10.71 15.36
C CYS A 371 0.58 -10.01 14.94
N LEU A 372 -0.52 -10.48 15.53
CA LEU A 372 -1.87 -9.92 15.35
C LEU A 372 -1.99 -8.43 15.77
N ALA A 373 -0.91 -7.87 16.33
CA ALA A 373 -0.72 -6.48 16.72
C ALA A 373 -0.88 -5.45 15.62
N ASN A 374 -0.40 -5.76 14.43
CA ASN A 374 -0.23 -4.79 13.37
C ASN A 374 -0.89 -5.32 12.10
N MET A 375 -2.19 -5.55 12.19
CA MET A 375 -3.03 -5.88 11.06
C MET A 375 -4.08 -4.78 10.86
N HIS A 376 -4.49 -4.56 9.62
CA HIS A 376 -5.60 -3.68 9.28
C HIS A 376 -6.41 -4.29 8.13
N VAL A 377 -7.70 -3.96 8.11
CA VAL A 377 -8.59 -4.28 6.99
C VAL A 377 -9.21 -2.98 6.50
N TRP A 378 -9.16 -2.75 5.20
CA TRP A 378 -9.67 -1.53 4.57
C TRP A 378 -10.23 -1.84 3.19
N VAL A 379 -10.73 -0.83 2.49
CA VAL A 379 -11.26 -1.00 1.14
C VAL A 379 -10.40 -0.20 0.16
N ILE A 380 -9.91 -0.84 -0.91
CA ILE A 380 -9.48 -0.12 -2.10
C ILE A 380 -10.75 0.31 -2.82
N ASP A 381 -10.95 1.62 -2.87
CA ASP A 381 -12.17 2.22 -3.39
C ASP A 381 -11.92 3.14 -4.58
N GLY A 382 -10.72 3.15 -5.13
CA GLY A 382 -10.42 3.82 -6.38
C GLY A 382 -9.16 3.30 -7.05
N ILE A 383 -9.07 3.57 -8.35
CA ILE A 383 -7.89 3.29 -9.17
C ILE A 383 -7.64 4.44 -10.14
N GLN A 384 -6.38 4.85 -10.24
CA GLN A 384 -5.84 5.58 -11.37
C GLN A 384 -4.98 4.63 -12.17
N ASP A 385 -5.45 4.30 -13.37
CA ASP A 385 -4.79 3.45 -14.34
C ASP A 385 -4.14 4.32 -15.41
N LEU A 386 -2.81 4.31 -15.43
CA LEU A 386 -2.00 5.30 -16.13
C LEU A 386 -1.11 4.61 -17.15
N HIS A 387 -1.25 5.00 -18.41
CA HIS A 387 -0.56 4.40 -19.54
C HIS A 387 0.56 5.32 -20.05
N ALA A 388 1.71 4.73 -20.32
CA ALA A 388 2.88 5.40 -20.86
C ALA A 388 3.55 4.54 -21.94
N ILE A 389 4.35 5.18 -22.79
CA ILE A 389 5.26 4.51 -23.70
C ILE A 389 6.67 4.66 -23.13
N PHE A 390 7.32 3.53 -22.84
CA PHE A 390 8.68 3.46 -22.33
C PHE A 390 9.63 2.91 -23.38
N GLN A 391 10.93 3.11 -23.17
CA GLN A 391 11.99 2.53 -23.99
C GLN A 391 12.84 1.57 -23.16
N ASP A 392 13.12 0.40 -23.72
CA ASP A 392 14.04 -0.55 -23.11
C ASP A 392 15.51 -0.11 -23.28
N GLN A 393 16.44 -0.95 -22.82
CA GLN A 393 17.88 -0.65 -22.90
C GLN A 393 18.42 -0.58 -24.34
N ASN A 394 17.71 -1.18 -25.30
CA ASN A 394 18.06 -1.21 -26.72
C ASN A 394 17.33 -0.13 -27.52
N GLY A 395 16.46 0.66 -26.88
CA GLY A 395 15.65 1.70 -27.51
C GLY A 395 14.33 1.21 -28.12
N TYR A 396 13.91 -0.03 -27.84
CA TYR A 396 12.60 -0.52 -28.25
C TYR A 396 11.50 0.05 -27.38
N CYS A 397 10.48 0.62 -28.01
CA CYS A 397 9.34 1.16 -27.28
C CYS A 397 8.37 0.04 -26.86
N TYR A 398 7.84 0.12 -25.64
CA TYR A 398 6.80 -0.77 -25.13
C TYR A 398 5.76 0.00 -24.31
N GLU A 399 4.56 -0.56 -24.22
CA GLU A 399 3.51 -0.04 -23.35
C GLU A 399 3.85 -0.35 -21.90
N TYR A 400 3.76 0.68 -21.06
CA TYR A 400 3.89 0.56 -19.62
C TYR A 400 2.61 1.04 -18.94
N THR A 401 2.18 0.31 -17.92
CA THR A 401 1.01 0.65 -17.12
C THR A 401 1.45 0.82 -15.67
N SER A 402 1.02 1.92 -15.07
CA SER A 402 1.18 2.19 -13.65
C SER A 402 -0.17 2.40 -12.98
N CYS A 403 -0.31 1.92 -11.75
CA CYS A 403 -1.54 2.03 -10.99
C CYS A 403 -1.31 2.74 -9.65
N TYR A 404 -2.20 3.69 -9.34
CA TYR A 404 -2.35 4.18 -7.97
C TYR A 404 -3.73 3.82 -7.45
N TYR A 405 -3.80 3.48 -6.17
CA TYR A 405 -5.02 3.07 -5.50
C TYR A 405 -5.46 4.12 -4.50
N GLN A 406 -6.75 4.38 -4.48
CA GLN A 406 -7.39 5.15 -3.42
C GLN A 406 -7.99 4.21 -2.39
N MET A 407 -7.95 4.64 -1.13
CA MET A 407 -8.33 3.80 -0.01
C MET A 407 -9.45 4.45 0.80
N ASN A 408 -10.44 3.65 1.17
CA ASN A 408 -11.27 3.91 2.32
C ASN A 408 -10.70 3.16 3.54
N TRP A 409 -10.02 3.91 4.40
CA TRP A 409 -9.32 3.33 5.56
C TRP A 409 -10.23 2.93 6.72
N GLY A 410 -11.52 3.28 6.68
CA GLY A 410 -12.42 3.09 7.82
C GLY A 410 -12.05 3.94 9.04
N TRP A 411 -11.62 5.19 8.79
CA TRP A 411 -11.07 6.12 9.78
C TRP A 411 -11.78 7.49 9.75
N ASP A 412 -13.11 7.47 9.78
CA ASP A 412 -14.00 8.64 9.91
C ASP A 412 -13.86 9.70 8.79
N GLY A 413 -13.51 9.23 7.58
CA GLY A 413 -13.34 10.08 6.41
C GLY A 413 -12.14 11.01 6.48
N GLY A 414 -11.06 10.59 7.14
CA GLY A 414 -9.82 11.34 7.22
C GLY A 414 -9.25 11.75 5.85
N PRO A 415 -8.47 12.85 5.76
CA PRO A 415 -7.94 13.37 4.50
C PRO A 415 -7.05 12.38 3.73
N GLN A 416 -6.52 11.35 4.42
CA GLN A 416 -5.72 10.29 3.82
C GLN A 416 -6.52 9.44 2.82
N ASN A 417 -7.86 9.44 2.88
CA ASN A 417 -8.72 8.81 1.88
C ASN A 417 -8.63 9.49 0.51
N ASN A 418 -8.21 10.77 0.45
CA ASN A 418 -8.03 11.50 -0.81
C ASN A 418 -6.66 11.24 -1.45
N THR A 419 -5.82 10.39 -0.83
CA THR A 419 -4.48 10.10 -1.30
C THR A 419 -4.48 8.88 -2.21
N TRP A 420 -3.82 9.02 -3.36
CA TRP A 420 -3.50 7.95 -4.30
C TRP A 420 -2.19 7.32 -3.87
N PHE A 421 -2.20 6.04 -3.54
CA PHE A 421 -1.04 5.28 -3.06
C PHE A 421 -0.55 4.30 -4.10
N THR A 422 0.76 4.22 -4.27
CA THR A 422 1.37 3.22 -5.14
C THR A 422 1.46 1.87 -4.42
N TYR A 423 1.16 0.81 -5.17
CA TYR A 423 1.40 -0.58 -4.75
C TYR A 423 1.98 -1.46 -5.88
N ASP A 424 2.08 -0.92 -7.10
CA ASP A 424 2.81 -1.49 -8.21
C ASP A 424 4.33 -1.35 -7.98
N ASN A 425 5.11 -2.30 -8.49
CA ASN A 425 6.58 -2.29 -8.41
C ASN A 425 7.18 -2.13 -6.99
N ILE A 426 6.39 -2.47 -5.96
CA ILE A 426 6.85 -2.62 -4.57
C ILE A 426 7.50 -3.99 -4.33
N VAL A 427 7.56 -4.86 -5.35
CA VAL A 427 8.04 -6.24 -5.24
C VAL A 427 9.39 -6.40 -5.94
N GLY A 428 10.47 -6.36 -5.15
CA GLY A 428 11.83 -6.64 -5.63
C GLY A 428 12.19 -8.12 -5.52
N ASP A 429 12.49 -8.75 -6.66
CA ASP A 429 13.36 -9.93 -6.83
C ASP A 429 13.26 -11.06 -5.79
N GLY A 430 12.04 -11.48 -5.46
CA GLY A 430 11.85 -12.69 -4.64
C GLY A 430 12.29 -12.55 -3.17
N ILE A 431 12.56 -11.33 -2.70
CA ILE A 431 12.74 -11.06 -1.28
C ILE A 431 11.38 -10.65 -0.70
N LEU A 432 10.52 -11.65 -0.55
CA LEU A 432 9.31 -11.62 0.26
C LEU A 432 9.72 -11.63 1.74
N TYR A 433 10.25 -10.52 2.26
CA TYR A 433 10.07 -10.28 3.68
C TYR A 433 8.67 -9.65 3.81
N ASN A 434 7.81 -10.32 4.57
CA ASN A 434 6.48 -9.92 5.07
C ASN A 434 5.33 -9.48 4.16
N SER A 435 5.54 -9.15 2.89
CA SER A 435 4.45 -8.83 1.94
C SER A 435 3.53 -10.02 1.63
N SER A 436 3.91 -11.23 2.08
CA SER A 436 3.07 -12.44 2.12
C SER A 436 1.77 -12.30 2.93
N ASN A 437 1.62 -11.23 3.71
CA ASN A 437 0.48 -11.04 4.61
C ASN A 437 -0.56 -10.03 4.09
N MET A 438 -0.51 -9.65 2.80
CA MET A 438 -1.54 -8.80 2.19
C MET A 438 -2.43 -9.61 1.25
N LYS A 439 -3.73 -9.56 1.50
CA LYS A 439 -4.77 -10.29 0.75
C LYS A 439 -5.80 -9.31 0.21
N ALA A 440 -6.22 -9.51 -1.03
CA ALA A 440 -7.39 -8.84 -1.61
C ALA A 440 -8.57 -9.81 -1.64
N TYR A 441 -9.74 -9.35 -1.20
CA TYR A 441 -11.00 -10.07 -1.26
C TYR A 441 -11.85 -9.48 -2.37
N ILE A 442 -12.10 -10.30 -3.39
CA ILE A 442 -12.97 -9.93 -4.50
C ILE A 442 -14.41 -10.20 -4.08
N VAL A 443 -15.29 -9.23 -4.30
CA VAL A 443 -16.71 -9.32 -3.99
C VAL A 443 -17.51 -8.91 -5.22
N ILE A 444 -18.29 -9.85 -5.77
CA ILE A 444 -19.11 -9.63 -6.96
C ILE A 444 -20.57 -9.88 -6.58
N PRO A 445 -21.45 -8.86 -6.68
CA PRO A 445 -22.87 -9.07 -6.52
C PRO A 445 -23.39 -9.92 -7.69
N ASN A 446 -24.11 -11.01 -7.38
CA ASN A 446 -24.77 -11.88 -8.35
C ASN A 446 -26.19 -11.40 -8.67
#